data_AF-A0AAU6J0C3-F1
#
_entry.id   AF-A0AAU6J0C3-F1
#
_cell.length_a   1.000
_cell.length_b   1.000
_cell.length_c   1.000
_cell.angle_alpha   90.00
_cell.angle_beta   90.00
_cell.angle_gamma   90.00
#
_symmetry.space_group_name_H-M   'P 1'
#
loop_
_entity.id
_entity.type
_entity.pdbx_description
1 polymer ?
#
loop_
_entity_poly.entity_id
_entity_poly.type
_entity_poly.pdbx_seq_one_letter_code
_entity_poly.pdbx_strand_id
1 'polypeptide(L)' 'MANQKALNPPPGQCRQCWFHAYASREAHKTLRPGEDCQACINCAASGHAGQIVR' A
#
# COMPACT_ATOMS: atom_id res chain seq x y z
N MET A 1 4.21 -3.57 14.29
CA MET A 1 5.30 -4.31 13.61
C MET A 1 4.78 -4.83 12.27
N ALA A 2 5.57 -4.70 11.19
CA ALA A 2 5.24 -5.32 9.92
C ALA A 2 5.27 -6.85 10.06
N ASN A 3 4.19 -7.53 9.71
CA ASN A 3 4.14 -8.99 9.71
C ASN A 3 4.77 -9.54 8.42
N GLN A 4 5.11 -10.84 8.39
CA GLN A 4 5.67 -11.49 7.20
C GLN A 4 4.80 -11.31 5.94
N LYS A 5 3.48 -11.23 6.10
CA LYS A 5 2.56 -10.97 4.99
C LYS A 5 2.82 -9.61 4.36
N ALA A 6 3.00 -8.55 5.15
CA ALA A 6 3.26 -7.20 4.67
C ALA A 6 4.58 -7.08 3.88
N LEU A 7 5.56 -7.92 4.20
CA LEU A 7 6.89 -7.91 3.56
C LEU A 7 6.99 -8.84 2.33
N ASN A 8 6.03 -9.74 2.15
CA ASN A 8 6.02 -10.73 1.05
C ASN A 8 4.75 -10.58 0.19
N PRO A 9 4.67 -9.52 -0.63
CA PRO A 9 3.63 -9.37 -1.64
C PRO A 9 3.72 -10.48 -2.70
N PRO A 10 2.60 -11.01 -3.17
CA PRO A 10 2.59 -11.98 -4.26
C PRO A 10 2.96 -11.32 -5.61
N PRO A 11 3.36 -12.11 -6.63
CA PRO A 11 3.59 -11.60 -7.99
C PRO A 11 2.39 -10.82 -8.53
N GLY A 12 2.68 -9.75 -9.27
CA GLY A 12 1.67 -8.81 -9.79
C GLY A 12 1.18 -7.77 -8.78
N GLN A 13 1.59 -7.83 -7.50
CA GLN A 13 1.25 -6.80 -6.51
C GLN A 13 2.35 -5.76 -6.32
N CYS A 14 1.96 -4.52 -6.05
CA CYS A 14 2.87 -3.45 -5.67
C CYS A 14 3.36 -3.65 -4.23
N ARG A 15 4.68 -3.67 -4.03
CA ARG A 15 5.30 -3.83 -2.70
C ARG A 15 4.86 -2.75 -1.72
N GLN A 16 4.82 -1.49 -2.16
CA GLN A 16 4.42 -0.37 -1.30
C GLN A 16 2.94 -0.40 -0.95
N CYS A 17 2.05 -0.63 -1.93
CA CYS A 17 0.61 -0.72 -1.65
C CYS A 17 0.30 -1.89 -0.72
N TRP A 18 0.98 -3.02 -0.91
CA TRP A 18 0.84 -4.19 -0.06
C TRP A 18 1.31 -3.93 1.36
N PHE A 19 2.50 -3.36 1.52
CA PHE A 19 3.00 -2.97 2.83
C PHE A 19 2.05 -1.99 3.53
N HIS A 20 1.57 -0.96 2.81
CA HIS A 20 0.65 0.03 3.36
C HIS A 20 -0.65 -0.62 3.88
N ALA A 21 -1.24 -1.54 3.11
CA ALA A 21 -2.46 -2.26 3.49
C ALA A 21 -2.31 -3.18 4.72
N TYR A 22 -1.14 -3.77 4.93
CA TYR A 22 -0.93 -4.78 5.98
C TYR A 22 -0.11 -4.32 7.19
N ALA A 23 0.77 -3.33 7.03
CA ALA A 23 1.64 -2.81 8.08
C ALA A 23 1.32 -1.36 8.50
N SER A 24 0.69 -0.55 7.64
CA SER A 24 0.44 0.88 7.90
C SER A 24 -1.04 1.22 8.06
N ARG A 25 -1.87 0.29 8.56
CA ARG A 25 -3.32 0.52 8.77
C ARG A 25 -3.64 1.72 9.66
N GLU A 26 -2.74 2.04 10.58
CA GLU A 26 -2.80 3.21 11.46
C GLU A 26 -2.86 4.53 10.65
N ALA A 27 -2.29 4.57 9.45
CA ALA A 27 -2.33 5.73 8.56
C ALA A 27 -3.73 6.07 8.07
N HIS A 28 -4.69 5.15 8.22
CA HIS A 28 -6.11 5.39 7.88
C HIS A 28 -6.95 5.82 9.08
N LYS A 29 -6.39 5.87 10.30
CA LYS A 29 -7.14 6.28 11.51
C LYS A 29 -7.67 7.70 11.42
N THR A 30 -7.00 8.56 10.67
CA THR A 30 -7.38 9.98 10.49
C THR A 30 -8.27 10.19 9.28
N LEU A 31 -8.47 9.18 8.43
CA LEU A 31 -9.32 9.28 7.25
C LEU A 31 -10.78 9.13 7.64
N ARG A 32 -11.65 9.90 7.00
CA ARG A 32 -13.10 9.76 7.14
C ARG A 32 -13.59 8.53 6.36
N PRO A 33 -14.74 7.94 6.72
CA PRO A 33 -15.35 6.90 5.92
C PRO A 33 -15.55 7.36 4.46
N GLY A 34 -14.99 6.61 3.50
CA GLY A 34 -15.04 6.93 2.07
C GLY A 34 -14.02 7.99 1.60
N GLU A 35 -13.17 8.51 2.47
CA GLU A 35 -12.08 9.39 2.08
C GLU A 35 -10.95 8.60 1.41
N ASP A 36 -10.55 9.03 0.22
CA ASP A 36 -9.46 8.40 -0.50
C ASP A 36 -8.11 8.68 0.18
N CYS A 37 -7.30 7.62 0.31
CA CYS A 37 -5.95 7.77 0.82
C CYS A 37 -5.03 8.37 -0.25
N GLN A 38 -4.55 9.59 -0.02
CA GLN A 38 -3.69 10.30 -0.97
C GLN A 38 -2.39 9.53 -1.28
N ALA A 39 -1.85 8.76 -0.33
CA ALA A 39 -0.66 7.94 -0.57
C ALA A 39 -0.92 6.85 -1.64
N CYS A 40 -2.09 6.22 -1.59
CA CYS A 40 -2.51 5.22 -2.58
C CYS A 40 -2.71 5.87 -3.96
N ILE A 41 -3.39 7.01 -4.01
CA ILE A 41 -3.60 7.77 -5.25
C ILE A 41 -2.25 8.15 -5.88
N ASN A 42 -1.33 8.71 -5.10
CA ASN A 42 -0.03 9.14 -5.59
C ASN A 42 0.80 7.95 -6.12
N CYS A 43 0.72 6.80 -5.46
CA CYS A 43 1.41 5.60 -5.92
C CYS A 43 0.84 5.08 -7.25
N ALA A 44 -0.49 5.08 -7.38
CA ALA A 44 -1.18 4.70 -8.61
C ALA A 44 -0.88 5.68 -9.75
N ALA A 45 -0.92 6.99 -9.49
CA ALA A 45 -0.57 8.03 -10.46
C ALA A 45 0.88 7.94 -10.95
N SER A 46 1.79 7.45 -10.09
CA SER A 46 3.19 7.18 -10.44
C SER A 46 3.39 5.85 -11.19
N GLY A 47 2.31 5.16 -11.57
CA GLY A 47 2.36 3.87 -12.27
C GLY A 47 3.07 2.78 -11.47
N HIS A 48 2.98 2.82 -10.14
CA HIS A 48 3.70 1.95 -9.23
C HIS A 48 5.23 1.93 -9.38
N ALA A 49 5.86 2.86 -10.12
CA ALA A 49 7.31 3.12 -10.17
C ALA A 49 8.22 1.87 -10.08
N GLY A 50 7.88 0.77 -10.78
CA GLY A 50 8.66 -0.48 -10.77
C GLY A 50 8.57 -1.31 -9.48
N GLN A 51 7.65 -0.99 -8.57
CA GLN A 51 7.41 -1.69 -7.31
C GLN A 51 6.50 -2.92 -7.45
N ILE A 52 6.03 -3.22 -8.66
CA ILE A 52 5.29 -4.45 -8.95
C ILE A 52 6.24 -5.64 -8.85
N VAL A 53 5.90 -6.62 -8.02
CA VAL A 53 6.60 -7.90 -7.97
C VAL A 53 6.40 -8.62 -9.30
N ARG A 54 7.50 -9.03 -9.93
CA ARG A 54 7.49 -9.87 -11.13
C ARG A 54 7.35 -11.33 -10.78
#